data_AF-A0A9D2BRD9-F1
#
_entry.id   AF-A0A9D2BRD9-F1
#
_cell.length_a   1.000
_cell.length_b   1.000
_cell.length_c   1.000
_cell.angle_alpha   90.00
_cell.angle_beta   90.00
_cell.angle_gamma   90.00
#
_symmetry.space_group_name_H-M   'P 1'
#
loop_
_entity.id
_entity.type
_entity.pdbx_description
1 polymer ?
#
loop_
_entity_poly.entity_id
_entity_poly.type
_entity_poly.pdbx_seq_one_letter_code
_entity_poly.pdbx_strand_id
1 'polypeptide(L)'
;MEHNNQGKTYCTKSCDNCTIRETLNCPGCMDGPGREIDGDCALARCCRDKGHDTCESCTRSGDCDLFLRRRELPEERQRLREDAAAVREQLTRRAKLMCGRLRVLFWLIIVSGVFGGLTSDSLFDWNVLQQMVITVIISLITAVYGVILLGFRHETEMFKKAGLYNILSGALGIAASAMIYCGAGLWSLLCSLPAAVLMLFAAYFEFYGYQVATYDLDFELSEKWNFIKKLSVALKLLPGASLLLMLLLPLIATLLQLAVLVGNVVISVMILVYLWRTAKYFGEYLDENTAEAKV
;
A
#
# COMPACT_ATOMS: atom_id res chain seq x y z
N MET A 1 -11.73 -9.24 -49.69
CA MET A 1 -12.56 -10.43 -49.53
C MET A 1 -13.11 -10.40 -48.10
N GLU A 2 -14.20 -9.68 -47.91
CA GLU A 2 -14.92 -9.61 -46.63
C GLU A 2 -15.73 -10.89 -46.51
N HIS A 3 -15.26 -11.84 -45.70
CA HIS A 3 -16.06 -13.01 -45.38
C HIS A 3 -17.24 -12.56 -44.52
N ASN A 4 -18.42 -12.61 -45.15
CA ASN A 4 -19.70 -12.42 -44.54
C ASN A 4 -19.94 -13.50 -43.46
N ASN A 5 -19.58 -13.18 -42.20
CA ASN A 5 -19.79 -14.03 -41.03
C ASN A 5 -21.17 -13.79 -40.38
N GLN A 6 -22.15 -13.33 -41.16
CA GLN A 6 -23.55 -13.18 -40.74
C GLN A 6 -24.14 -14.54 -40.37
N GLY A 7 -24.16 -14.87 -39.08
CA GLY A 7 -25.09 -15.87 -38.53
C GLY A 7 -24.48 -17.10 -37.85
N LYS A 8 -23.15 -17.31 -37.85
CA LYS A 8 -22.57 -18.46 -37.15
C LYS A 8 -22.46 -18.20 -35.65
N THR A 9 -23.19 -18.98 -34.86
CA THR A 9 -23.16 -18.90 -33.39
C THR A 9 -23.04 -20.29 -32.76
N TYR A 10 -22.28 -20.38 -31.67
CA TYR A 10 -22.15 -21.64 -30.92
C TYR A 10 -23.43 -21.98 -30.15
N CYS A 11 -24.18 -20.96 -29.72
CA CYS A 11 -25.35 -21.08 -28.85
C CYS A 11 -26.69 -21.17 -29.60
N THR A 12 -26.64 -21.35 -30.94
CA THR A 12 -27.79 -21.54 -31.84
C THR A 12 -28.81 -20.40 -31.90
N LYS A 13 -28.48 -19.26 -31.27
CA LYS A 13 -29.24 -18.01 -31.41
C LYS A 13 -28.72 -17.20 -32.60
N SER A 14 -29.59 -16.51 -33.33
CA SER A 14 -29.12 -15.51 -34.29
C SER A 14 -28.48 -14.34 -33.56
N CYS A 15 -27.26 -13.97 -33.95
CA CYS A 15 -26.60 -12.76 -33.50
C CYS A 15 -27.33 -11.48 -33.93
N ASP A 16 -28.17 -11.54 -34.96
CA ASP A 16 -28.89 -10.37 -35.49
C ASP A 16 -30.09 -9.99 -34.60
N ASN A 17 -30.63 -10.94 -33.84
CA ASN A 17 -31.72 -10.70 -32.88
C ASN A 17 -31.20 -10.61 -31.42
N CYS A 18 -29.91 -10.40 -31.23
CA CYS A 18 -29.30 -10.33 -29.90
C CYS A 18 -29.30 -8.89 -29.38
N THR A 19 -30.15 -8.60 -28.40
CA THR A 19 -30.25 -7.28 -27.74
C THR A 19 -28.91 -6.79 -27.14
N ILE A 20 -28.01 -7.71 -26.79
CA ILE A 20 -26.69 -7.38 -26.22
C ILE A 20 -25.70 -6.90 -27.30
N ARG A 21 -25.94 -7.26 -28.58
CA ARG A 21 -25.03 -6.91 -29.68
C ARG A 21 -24.97 -5.41 -29.91
N GLU A 22 -26.12 -4.74 -29.91
CA GLU A 22 -26.22 -3.29 -30.09
C GLU A 22 -25.68 -2.53 -28.87
N THR A 23 -25.99 -2.99 -27.65
CA THR A 23 -25.55 -2.33 -26.41
C THR A 23 -24.03 -2.31 -26.22
N LEU A 24 -23.33 -3.36 -26.66
CA LEU A 24 -21.89 -3.54 -26.44
C LEU A 24 -21.04 -3.44 -27.72
N ASN A 25 -21.63 -3.01 -28.85
CA ASN A 25 -20.98 -2.99 -30.17
C ASN A 25 -20.22 -4.30 -30.49
N CYS A 26 -20.89 -5.43 -30.25
CA CYS A 26 -20.25 -6.75 -30.29
C CYS A 26 -19.98 -7.20 -31.74
N PRO A 27 -18.75 -7.64 -32.08
CA PRO A 27 -18.39 -8.04 -33.46
C PRO A 27 -19.04 -9.35 -33.91
N GLY A 28 -19.68 -10.11 -33.01
CA GLY A 28 -20.33 -11.38 -33.30
C GLY A 28 -19.86 -12.50 -32.36
N CYS A 29 -20.60 -13.61 -32.31
CA CYS A 29 -20.30 -14.68 -31.35
C CYS A 29 -18.96 -15.37 -31.61
N MET A 30 -18.59 -15.64 -32.87
CA MET A 30 -17.33 -16.30 -33.21
C MET A 30 -16.14 -15.34 -33.24
N ASP A 31 -16.33 -14.10 -33.70
CA ASP A 31 -15.25 -13.11 -33.81
C ASP A 31 -15.03 -12.32 -32.51
N GLY A 32 -16.00 -12.33 -31.59
CA GLY A 32 -15.89 -11.73 -30.27
C GLY A 32 -15.61 -12.78 -29.20
N PRO A 33 -16.55 -13.03 -28.29
CA PRO A 33 -16.29 -13.84 -27.10
C PRO A 33 -16.05 -15.34 -27.37
N GLY A 34 -16.47 -15.84 -28.53
CA GLY A 34 -16.25 -17.22 -28.93
C GLY A 34 -14.97 -17.44 -29.72
N ARG A 35 -14.10 -16.43 -29.88
CA ARG A 35 -12.83 -16.59 -30.60
C ARG A 35 -11.91 -17.61 -29.94
N GLU A 36 -10.94 -18.09 -30.70
CA GLU A 36 -10.10 -19.21 -30.30
C GLU A 36 -9.05 -18.84 -29.25
N ILE A 37 -8.38 -17.69 -29.43
CA ILE A 37 -7.21 -17.29 -28.63
C ILE A 37 -7.63 -16.64 -27.31
N ASP A 38 -8.44 -15.58 -27.37
CA ASP A 38 -8.84 -14.78 -26.20
C ASP A 38 -10.37 -14.76 -25.99
N GLY A 39 -11.05 -15.86 -26.34
CA GLY A 39 -12.50 -15.97 -26.17
C GLY A 39 -12.90 -16.41 -24.76
N ASP A 40 -13.84 -15.72 -24.14
CA ASP A 40 -14.33 -16.00 -22.79
C ASP A 40 -15.62 -16.84 -22.75
N CYS A 41 -16.13 -17.28 -23.90
CA CYS A 41 -17.37 -18.06 -23.97
C CYS A 41 -17.13 -19.54 -23.65
N ALA A 42 -17.59 -19.98 -22.48
CA ALA A 42 -17.52 -21.38 -22.05
C ALA A 42 -18.19 -22.37 -23.03
N LEU A 43 -19.30 -21.97 -23.68
CA LEU A 43 -19.96 -22.78 -24.72
C LEU A 43 -19.09 -22.94 -25.96
N ALA A 44 -18.48 -21.85 -26.44
CA ALA A 44 -17.61 -21.89 -27.60
C ALA A 44 -16.38 -22.76 -27.33
N ARG A 45 -15.80 -22.65 -26.14
CA ARG A 45 -14.68 -23.50 -25.68
C ARG A 45 -15.07 -24.97 -25.66
N CYS A 46 -16.20 -25.30 -25.03
CA CYS A 46 -16.72 -26.67 -24.98
C CYS A 46 -16.98 -27.26 -26.38
N CYS A 47 -17.55 -26.47 -27.30
CA CYS A 47 -17.75 -26.88 -28.69
C CYS A 47 -16.42 -27.21 -29.38
N ARG A 48 -15.42 -26.33 -29.29
CA ARG A 48 -14.08 -26.56 -29.87
C ARG A 48 -13.40 -27.78 -29.28
N ASP A 49 -13.37 -27.89 -27.94
CA ASP A 49 -12.72 -29.00 -27.24
C ASP A 49 -13.32 -30.36 -27.60
N LYS A 50 -14.61 -30.38 -28.00
CA LYS A 50 -15.33 -31.58 -28.42
C LYS A 50 -15.43 -31.75 -29.94
N GLY A 51 -14.82 -30.86 -30.73
CA GLY A 51 -14.84 -30.92 -32.20
C GLY A 51 -16.20 -30.64 -32.82
N HIS A 52 -17.06 -29.86 -32.15
CA HIS A 52 -18.37 -29.45 -32.63
C HIS A 52 -18.35 -28.02 -33.18
N ASP A 53 -18.92 -27.81 -34.37
CA ASP A 53 -19.06 -26.47 -34.96
C ASP A 53 -20.09 -25.60 -34.20
N THR A 54 -21.17 -26.23 -33.73
CA THR A 54 -22.23 -25.61 -32.92
C THR A 54 -22.76 -26.59 -31.88
N CYS A 55 -23.39 -26.08 -30.82
CA CYS A 55 -24.04 -26.93 -29.82
C CYS A 55 -25.20 -27.78 -30.38
N GLU A 56 -25.73 -27.43 -31.54
CA GLU A 56 -26.79 -28.17 -32.24
C GLU A 56 -26.31 -29.55 -32.72
N SER A 57 -25.04 -29.65 -33.10
CA SER A 57 -24.40 -30.92 -33.49
C SER A 57 -24.12 -31.85 -32.29
N CYS A 58 -24.39 -31.40 -31.06
CA CYS A 58 -24.14 -32.17 -29.84
C CYS A 58 -25.38 -32.96 -29.42
N THR A 59 -25.24 -34.28 -29.28
CA THR A 59 -26.31 -35.21 -28.88
C THR A 59 -26.85 -34.96 -27.47
N ARG A 60 -26.08 -34.26 -26.61
CA ARG A 60 -26.46 -33.93 -25.22
C ARG A 60 -27.11 -32.55 -25.06
N SER A 61 -27.42 -31.85 -26.14
CA SER A 61 -27.99 -30.50 -26.08
C SER A 61 -29.31 -30.40 -25.30
N GLY A 62 -30.09 -31.48 -25.20
CA GLY A 62 -31.33 -31.53 -24.41
C GLY A 62 -31.15 -31.43 -22.89
N ASP A 63 -30.10 -32.05 -22.35
CA ASP A 63 -29.88 -32.19 -20.89
C ASP A 63 -28.58 -31.53 -20.40
N CYS A 64 -27.91 -30.74 -21.25
CA CYS A 64 -26.65 -30.10 -20.90
C CYS A 64 -26.90 -28.78 -20.14
N ASP A 65 -26.56 -28.76 -18.86
CA ASP A 65 -26.67 -27.58 -17.98
C ASP A 65 -26.01 -26.32 -18.59
N LEU A 66 -24.79 -26.47 -19.13
CA LEU A 66 -24.08 -25.37 -19.80
C LEU A 66 -24.85 -24.80 -21.01
N PHE A 67 -25.53 -25.66 -21.77
CA PHE A 67 -26.35 -25.24 -22.91
C PHE A 67 -27.70 -24.66 -22.46
N LEU A 68 -28.28 -25.16 -21.38
CA LEU A 68 -29.50 -24.60 -20.78
C LEU A 68 -29.25 -23.17 -20.28
N ARG A 69 -28.11 -22.93 -19.61
CA ARG A 69 -27.68 -21.61 -19.12
C ARG A 69 -27.15 -20.65 -20.19
N ARG A 70 -27.21 -21.01 -21.48
CA ARG A 70 -26.72 -20.16 -22.59
C ARG A 70 -27.31 -18.75 -22.65
N ARG A 71 -28.48 -18.53 -22.03
CA ARG A 71 -29.12 -17.21 -21.95
C ARG A 71 -28.49 -16.31 -20.89
N GLU A 72 -27.96 -16.89 -19.82
CA GLU A 72 -27.36 -16.19 -18.68
C GLU A 72 -25.89 -15.88 -18.91
N LEU A 73 -25.17 -16.72 -19.67
CA LEU A 73 -23.73 -16.56 -19.93
C LEU A 73 -23.31 -15.17 -20.46
N PRO A 74 -24.08 -14.47 -21.32
CA PRO A 74 -23.76 -13.09 -21.69
C PRO A 74 -23.79 -12.11 -20.51
N GLU A 75 -24.84 -12.17 -19.67
CA GLU A 75 -24.98 -11.30 -18.50
C GLU A 75 -23.94 -11.64 -17.43
N GLU A 76 -23.66 -12.93 -17.20
CA GLU A 76 -22.64 -13.39 -16.26
C GLU A 76 -21.25 -12.83 -16.62
N ARG A 77 -20.87 -12.89 -17.90
CA ARG A 77 -19.60 -12.31 -18.37
C ARG A 77 -19.56 -10.80 -18.24
N GLN A 78 -20.69 -10.13 -18.47
CA GLN A 78 -20.75 -8.69 -18.29
C GLN A 78 -20.54 -8.31 -16.82
N ARG A 79 -21.21 -9.00 -15.89
CA ARG A 79 -20.99 -8.81 -14.45
C ARG A 79 -19.54 -9.06 -14.06
N LEU A 80 -18.93 -10.15 -14.53
CA LEU A 80 -17.52 -10.45 -14.27
C LEU A 80 -16.58 -9.36 -14.80
N ARG A 81 -16.88 -8.76 -15.96
CA ARG A 81 -16.09 -7.64 -16.52
C ARG A 81 -16.31 -6.34 -15.74
N GLU A 82 -17.53 -6.06 -15.33
CA GLU A 82 -17.88 -4.89 -14.51
C GLU A 82 -17.21 -4.99 -13.13
N ASP A 83 -17.26 -6.16 -12.48
CA ASP A 83 -16.59 -6.43 -11.21
C ASP A 83 -15.07 -6.33 -11.36
N ALA A 84 -14.48 -6.93 -12.41
CA ALA A 84 -13.05 -6.82 -12.68
C ALA A 84 -12.61 -5.37 -12.98
N ALA A 85 -13.41 -4.62 -13.74
CA ALA A 85 -13.15 -3.22 -14.05
C ALA A 85 -13.26 -2.34 -12.79
N ALA A 86 -14.27 -2.56 -11.94
CA ALA A 86 -14.44 -1.85 -10.68
C ALA A 86 -13.27 -2.12 -9.73
N VAL A 87 -12.81 -3.36 -9.61
CA VAL A 87 -11.61 -3.73 -8.83
C VAL A 87 -10.37 -3.04 -9.41
N ARG A 88 -10.19 -3.04 -10.72
CA ARG A 88 -9.05 -2.41 -11.40
C ARG A 88 -9.02 -0.89 -11.21
N GLU A 89 -10.17 -0.23 -11.29
CA GLU A 89 -10.29 1.21 -11.05
C GLU A 89 -9.93 1.55 -9.59
N GLN A 90 -10.43 0.76 -8.63
CA GLN A 90 -10.08 0.91 -7.21
C GLN A 90 -8.57 0.76 -6.97
N LEU A 91 -7.95 -0.26 -7.55
CA LEU A 91 -6.49 -0.47 -7.45
C LEU A 91 -5.69 0.66 -8.08
N THR A 92 -6.13 1.17 -9.24
CA THR A 92 -5.48 2.29 -9.93
C THR A 92 -5.57 3.58 -9.09
N ARG A 93 -6.74 3.85 -8.51
CA ARG A 93 -6.95 5.00 -7.63
C ARG A 93 -6.05 4.94 -6.40
N ARG A 94 -5.99 3.75 -5.78
CA ARG A 94 -5.11 3.43 -4.65
C ARG A 94 -3.64 3.63 -4.99
N ALA A 95 -3.20 3.06 -6.11
CA ALA A 95 -1.82 3.17 -6.59
C ALA A 95 -1.41 4.64 -6.82
N LYS A 96 -2.29 5.46 -7.40
CA LYS A 96 -2.02 6.89 -7.65
C LYS A 96 -1.82 7.68 -6.35
N LEU A 97 -2.71 7.48 -5.37
CA LEU A 97 -2.60 8.11 -4.06
C LEU A 97 -1.34 7.65 -3.32
N MET A 98 -1.04 6.34 -3.37
CA MET A 98 0.12 5.74 -2.74
C MET A 98 1.43 6.26 -3.35
N CYS A 99 1.58 6.18 -4.67
CA CYS A 99 2.78 6.62 -5.38
C CYS A 99 3.09 8.11 -5.11
N GLY A 100 2.08 8.98 -5.19
CA GLY A 100 2.26 10.41 -4.96
C GLY A 100 2.74 10.73 -3.54
N ARG A 101 2.11 10.14 -2.52
CA ARG A 101 2.43 10.44 -1.12
C ARG A 101 3.68 9.72 -0.60
N LEU A 102 3.98 8.52 -1.09
CA LEU A 102 5.23 7.83 -0.76
C LEU A 102 6.45 8.66 -1.21
N ARG A 103 6.41 9.29 -2.38
CA ARG A 103 7.49 10.19 -2.80
C ARG A 103 7.69 11.37 -1.85
N VAL A 104 6.61 11.92 -1.30
CA VAL A 104 6.71 13.00 -0.30
C VAL A 104 7.31 12.47 1.00
N LEU A 105 6.87 11.30 1.47
CA LEU A 105 7.43 10.67 2.68
C LEU A 105 8.93 10.37 2.52
N PHE A 106 9.37 9.92 1.35
CA PHE A 106 10.78 9.69 1.05
C PHE A 106 11.63 10.93 1.33
N TRP A 107 11.26 12.08 0.76
CA TRP A 107 11.98 13.34 0.98
C TRP A 107 11.87 13.82 2.43
N LEU A 108 10.70 13.63 3.06
CA LEU A 108 10.49 14.03 4.44
C LEU A 108 11.34 13.23 5.42
N ILE A 109 11.56 11.92 5.18
CA ILE A 109 12.46 11.09 5.98
C ILE A 109 13.89 11.61 5.89
N ILE A 110 14.38 11.95 4.68
CA ILE A 110 15.71 12.52 4.49
C ILE A 110 15.86 13.82 5.30
N VAL A 111 14.91 14.74 5.16
CA VAL A 111 14.91 16.02 5.88
C VAL A 111 14.89 15.77 7.40
N SER A 112 14.00 14.90 7.88
CA SER A 112 13.92 14.57 9.31
C SER A 112 15.21 13.97 9.86
N GLY A 113 15.89 13.12 9.10
CA GLY A 113 17.16 12.51 9.48
C GLY A 113 18.29 13.54 9.60
N VAL A 114 18.36 14.49 8.66
CA VAL A 114 19.32 15.60 8.72
C VAL A 114 19.07 16.47 9.95
N PHE A 115 17.82 16.87 10.21
CA PHE A 115 17.47 17.67 11.39
C PHE A 115 17.70 16.94 12.71
N GLY A 116 17.44 15.62 12.78
CA GLY A 116 17.73 14.82 13.97
C GLY A 116 19.22 14.67 14.26
N GLY A 117 20.09 14.75 13.26
CA GLY A 117 21.54 14.81 13.46
C GLY A 117 22.00 16.13 14.07
N LEU A 118 21.33 17.24 13.74
CA LEU A 118 21.68 18.60 14.19
C LEU A 118 21.42 18.82 15.69
N THR A 119 20.58 18.02 16.33
CA THR A 119 20.31 18.07 17.79
C THR A 119 21.40 17.41 18.63
N SER A 120 22.41 16.80 18.04
CA SER A 120 23.51 16.23 18.83
C SER A 120 24.37 17.35 19.42
N ASP A 121 24.35 17.46 20.76
CA ASP A 121 25.16 18.42 21.54
C ASP A 121 26.66 18.32 21.26
N SER A 122 27.11 17.23 20.64
CA SER A 122 28.52 16.92 20.36
C SER A 122 29.05 17.51 19.06
N LEU A 123 28.21 17.95 18.13
CA LEU A 123 28.65 18.46 16.82
C LEU A 123 28.61 19.98 16.69
N PHE A 124 27.79 20.65 17.49
CA PHE A 124 27.55 22.09 17.37
C PHE A 124 27.23 22.70 18.75
N ASP A 125 27.93 23.77 19.09
CA ASP A 125 27.81 24.49 20.37
C ASP A 125 26.61 25.46 20.32
N TRP A 126 25.40 24.91 20.16
CA TRP A 126 24.16 25.67 20.02
C TRP A 126 23.77 26.33 21.35
N ASN A 127 23.34 27.59 21.30
CA ASN A 127 22.75 28.23 22.47
C ASN A 127 21.33 27.70 22.75
N VAL A 128 20.80 27.99 23.96
CA VAL A 128 19.48 27.53 24.42
C VAL A 128 18.35 27.89 23.44
N LEU A 129 18.38 29.10 22.87
CA LEU A 129 17.38 29.56 21.90
C LEU A 129 17.41 28.71 20.63
N GLN A 130 18.60 28.36 20.13
CA GLN A 130 18.76 27.53 18.95
C GLN A 130 18.29 26.09 19.20
N GLN A 131 18.57 25.51 20.37
CA GLN A 131 18.07 24.19 20.74
C GLN A 131 16.53 24.13 20.80
N MET A 132 15.90 25.18 21.35
CA MET A 132 14.43 25.31 21.35
C MET A 132 13.88 25.33 19.92
N VAL A 133 14.45 26.17 19.05
CA VAL A 133 14.00 26.31 17.65
C VAL A 133 14.12 24.99 16.91
N ILE A 134 15.25 24.28 17.02
CA ILE A 134 15.47 23.00 16.36
C ILE A 134 14.45 21.95 16.86
N THR A 135 14.21 21.89 18.17
CA THR A 135 13.25 20.93 18.76
C THR A 135 11.81 21.18 18.28
N VAL A 136 11.41 22.44 18.17
CA VAL A 136 10.11 22.81 17.60
C VAL A 136 10.02 22.41 16.13
N ILE A 137 11.06 22.65 15.33
CA ILE A 137 11.09 22.26 13.92
C ILE A 137 10.95 20.74 13.76
N ILE A 138 11.68 19.94 14.54
CA ILE A 138 11.59 18.46 14.50
C ILE A 138 10.19 17.98 14.88
N SER A 139 9.59 18.60 15.90
CA SER A 139 8.24 18.27 16.34
C SER A 139 7.19 18.60 15.26
N LEU A 140 7.36 19.74 14.57
CA LEU A 140 6.53 20.11 13.42
C LEU A 140 6.70 19.15 12.24
N ILE A 141 7.93 18.76 11.91
CA ILE A 141 8.20 17.75 10.87
C ILE A 141 7.50 16.43 11.22
N THR A 142 7.56 16.00 12.48
CA THR A 142 6.87 14.79 12.97
C THR A 142 5.36 14.91 12.85
N ALA A 143 4.80 16.08 13.16
CA ALA A 143 3.37 16.34 12.98
C ALA A 143 2.97 16.32 11.49
N VAL A 144 3.75 16.95 10.61
CA VAL A 144 3.56 16.91 9.15
C VAL A 144 3.62 15.48 8.63
N TYR A 145 4.57 14.68 9.12
CA TYR A 145 4.67 13.24 8.83
C TYR A 145 3.38 12.51 9.20
N GLY A 146 2.87 12.75 10.41
CA GLY A 146 1.59 12.21 10.87
C GLY A 146 0.39 12.63 10.01
N VAL A 147 0.35 13.89 9.57
CA VAL A 147 -0.72 14.40 8.67
C VAL A 147 -0.65 13.73 7.29
N ILE A 148 0.54 13.53 6.75
CA ILE A 148 0.71 12.81 5.47
C ILE A 148 0.26 11.34 5.63
N LEU A 149 0.59 10.70 6.75
CA LEU A 149 0.11 9.36 7.10
C LEU A 149 -1.43 9.29 7.20
N LEU A 150 -2.06 10.29 7.83
CA LEU A 150 -3.54 10.43 7.84
C LEU A 150 -4.12 10.58 6.45
N GLY A 151 -3.35 11.07 5.49
CA GLY A 151 -3.72 11.06 4.08
C GLY A 151 -4.07 9.65 3.61
N PHE A 152 -3.29 8.64 3.97
CA PHE A 152 -3.50 7.24 3.56
C PHE A 152 -4.65 6.54 4.31
N ARG A 153 -5.45 7.29 5.11
CA ARG A 153 -6.59 6.74 5.89
C ARG A 153 -7.57 5.90 5.08
N HIS A 154 -7.69 6.16 3.79
CA HIS A 154 -8.67 5.49 2.94
C HIS A 154 -8.24 4.06 2.57
N GLU A 155 -6.95 3.77 2.71
CA GLU A 155 -6.35 2.51 2.26
C GLU A 155 -6.31 1.47 3.38
N THR A 156 -5.97 1.89 4.60
CA THR A 156 -6.05 1.05 5.78
C THR A 156 -6.32 1.92 7.02
N GLU A 157 -7.15 1.41 7.95
CA GLU A 157 -7.32 2.03 9.28
C GLU A 157 -5.99 2.09 10.08
N MET A 158 -4.98 1.35 9.64
CA MET A 158 -3.66 1.27 10.27
C MET A 158 -2.87 2.56 10.06
N PHE A 159 -2.89 3.14 8.85
CA PHE A 159 -2.27 4.45 8.61
C PHE A 159 -2.94 5.58 9.40
N LYS A 160 -4.26 5.48 9.61
CA LYS A 160 -4.99 6.44 10.45
C LYS A 160 -4.54 6.39 11.91
N LYS A 161 -4.39 5.19 12.47
CA LYS A 161 -3.83 5.00 13.82
C LYS A 161 -2.39 5.51 13.91
N ALA A 162 -1.55 5.18 12.93
CA ALA A 162 -0.17 5.64 12.88
C ALA A 162 -0.05 7.17 12.84
N GLY A 163 -0.86 7.83 12.00
CA GLY A 163 -0.89 9.29 11.92
C GLY A 163 -1.35 9.96 13.22
N LEU A 164 -2.41 9.44 13.85
CA LEU A 164 -2.91 9.97 15.13
C LEU A 164 -1.87 9.84 16.25
N TYR A 165 -1.22 8.68 16.36
CA TYR A 165 -0.19 8.46 17.39
C TYR A 165 1.06 9.32 17.16
N ASN A 166 1.46 9.55 15.90
CA ASN A 166 2.56 10.48 15.58
C ASN A 166 2.23 11.92 16.00
N ILE A 167 1.02 12.40 15.72
CA ILE A 167 0.59 13.76 16.11
C ILE A 167 0.53 13.90 17.64
N LEU A 168 -0.08 12.93 18.32
CA LEU A 168 -0.18 12.94 19.78
C LEU A 168 1.20 12.86 20.45
N SER A 169 2.09 12.03 19.93
CA SER A 169 3.47 11.94 20.39
C SER A 169 4.23 13.25 20.18
N GLY A 170 4.10 13.88 19.00
CA GLY A 170 4.72 15.18 18.72
C GLY A 170 4.23 16.29 19.69
N ALA A 171 2.93 16.33 20.00
CA ALA A 171 2.38 17.28 20.96
C ALA A 171 2.95 17.08 22.38
N LEU A 172 3.07 15.82 22.82
CA LEU A 172 3.69 15.49 24.10
C LEU A 172 5.20 15.77 24.12
N GLY A 173 5.88 15.62 22.99
CA GLY A 173 7.29 16.00 22.82
C GLY A 173 7.51 17.49 23.02
N ILE A 174 6.65 18.34 22.43
CA ILE A 174 6.68 19.79 22.64
C ILE A 174 6.46 20.11 24.12
N ALA A 175 5.45 19.52 24.75
CA ALA A 175 5.19 19.71 26.18
C ALA A 175 6.38 19.27 27.05
N ALA A 176 6.98 18.10 26.76
CA ALA A 176 8.14 17.59 27.46
C ALA A 176 9.35 18.53 27.32
N SER A 177 9.58 19.09 26.13
CA SER A 177 10.67 20.05 25.89
C SER A 177 10.45 21.36 26.65
N ALA A 178 9.23 21.92 26.63
CA ALA A 178 8.90 23.12 27.39
C ALA A 178 9.11 22.93 28.90
N MET A 179 8.76 21.76 29.44
CA MET A 179 8.98 21.43 30.85
C MET A 179 10.46 21.38 31.23
N ILE A 180 11.36 20.95 30.32
CA ILE A 180 12.82 20.99 30.56
C ILE A 180 13.27 22.43 30.78
N TYR A 181 12.86 23.34 29.90
CA TYR A 181 13.27 24.74 29.96
C TYR A 181 12.69 25.51 31.15
N CYS A 182 11.55 25.08 31.68
CA CYS A 182 10.96 25.63 32.91
C CYS A 182 11.55 25.03 34.20
N GLY A 183 12.59 24.18 34.12
CA GLY A 183 13.20 23.52 35.27
C GLY A 183 12.34 22.40 35.88
N ALA A 184 11.27 21.99 35.19
CA ALA A 184 10.30 20.99 35.64
C ALA A 184 10.69 19.59 35.13
N GLY A 185 11.90 19.13 35.46
CA GLY A 185 12.48 17.88 34.91
C GLY A 185 11.63 16.63 35.14
N LEU A 186 10.98 16.51 36.31
CA LEU A 186 10.10 15.37 36.61
C LEU A 186 8.84 15.36 35.74
N TRP A 187 8.28 16.53 35.43
CA TRP A 187 7.15 16.66 34.51
C TRP A 187 7.54 16.35 33.07
N SER A 188 8.76 16.69 32.65
CA SER A 188 9.29 16.30 31.35
C SER A 188 9.38 14.78 31.18
N LEU A 189 9.82 14.05 32.22
CA LEU A 189 9.82 12.59 32.22
C LEU A 189 8.40 12.00 32.10
N LEU A 190 7.44 12.56 32.85
CA LEU A 190 6.05 12.14 32.78
C LEU A 190 5.40 12.38 31.40
N CYS A 191 5.87 13.37 30.64
CA CYS A 191 5.40 13.61 29.26
C CYS A 191 6.15 12.77 28.22
N SER A 192 7.46 12.57 28.38
CA SER A 192 8.30 11.87 27.38
C SER A 192 8.09 10.36 27.37
N LEU A 193 7.79 9.72 28.51
CA LEU A 193 7.48 8.29 28.57
C LEU A 193 6.23 7.91 27.75
N PRO A 194 5.06 8.56 27.95
CA PRO A 194 3.90 8.34 27.08
C PRO A 194 4.18 8.69 25.61
N ALA A 195 4.95 9.76 25.34
CA ALA A 195 5.32 10.12 23.98
C ALA A 195 6.11 9.01 23.27
N ALA A 196 7.05 8.38 23.97
CA ALA A 196 7.84 7.26 23.46
C ALA A 196 6.99 6.02 23.19
N VAL A 197 6.05 5.69 24.09
CA VAL A 197 5.08 4.60 23.89
C VAL A 197 4.21 4.85 22.65
N LEU A 198 3.75 6.09 22.46
CA LEU A 198 2.98 6.46 21.27
C LEU A 198 3.81 6.39 19.99
N MET A 199 5.09 6.79 20.01
CA MET A 199 5.98 6.61 18.85
C MET A 199 6.18 5.13 18.50
N LEU A 200 6.23 4.25 19.50
CA LEU A 200 6.34 2.80 19.28
C LEU A 200 5.09 2.28 18.56
N PHE A 201 3.90 2.65 19.05
CA PHE A 201 2.65 2.30 18.39
C PHE A 201 2.54 2.90 16.99
N ALA A 202 2.93 4.16 16.82
CA ALA A 202 2.93 4.83 15.53
C ALA A 202 3.77 4.06 14.50
N ALA A 203 5.01 3.72 14.86
CA ALA A 203 5.90 2.93 14.01
C ALA A 203 5.34 1.53 13.71
N TYR A 204 4.78 0.85 14.71
CA TYR A 204 4.16 -0.47 14.52
C TYR A 204 3.03 -0.42 13.49
N PHE A 205 2.09 0.51 13.64
CA PHE A 205 0.94 0.62 12.76
C PHE A 205 1.31 1.10 11.36
N GLU A 206 2.33 1.96 11.26
CA GLU A 206 2.83 2.44 9.97
C GLU A 206 3.41 1.30 9.13
N PHE A 207 4.38 0.54 9.67
CA PHE A 207 4.99 -0.55 8.92
C PHE A 207 4.03 -1.71 8.68
N TYR A 208 3.10 -1.95 9.60
CA TYR A 208 2.01 -2.88 9.37
C TYR A 208 1.08 -2.40 8.22
N GLY A 209 0.81 -1.10 8.13
CA GLY A 209 0.08 -0.50 7.02
C GLY A 209 0.76 -0.74 5.68
N TYR A 210 2.09 -0.57 5.59
CA TYR A 210 2.84 -0.87 4.36
C TYR A 210 2.81 -2.35 4.01
N GLN A 211 3.00 -3.24 5.00
CA GLN A 211 2.92 -4.68 4.80
C GLN A 211 1.59 -5.10 4.15
N VAL A 212 0.47 -4.59 4.68
CA VAL A 212 -0.88 -4.90 4.16
C VAL A 212 -1.09 -4.26 2.79
N ALA A 213 -0.64 -3.01 2.59
CA ALA A 213 -0.82 -2.32 1.32
C ALA A 213 -0.06 -2.95 0.16
N THR A 214 1.08 -3.60 0.43
CA THR A 214 1.86 -4.29 -0.60
C THR A 214 1.50 -5.77 -0.75
N TYR A 215 0.73 -6.35 0.17
CA TYR A 215 0.43 -7.79 0.18
C TYR A 215 -0.28 -8.25 -1.10
N ASP A 216 -1.25 -7.47 -1.58
CA ASP A 216 -2.05 -7.80 -2.77
C ASP A 216 -1.25 -7.66 -4.09
N LEU A 217 -0.10 -6.99 -4.05
CA LEU A 217 0.69 -6.57 -5.21
C LEU A 217 1.99 -7.36 -5.35
N ASP A 218 2.68 -7.59 -4.23
CA ASP A 218 3.96 -8.30 -4.15
C ASP A 218 4.16 -8.87 -2.74
N PHE A 219 4.07 -10.19 -2.64
CA PHE A 219 4.28 -10.92 -1.39
C PHE A 219 5.71 -10.77 -0.85
N GLU A 220 6.73 -10.74 -1.71
CA GLU A 220 8.14 -10.62 -1.31
C GLU A 220 8.40 -9.25 -0.68
N LEU A 221 7.79 -8.20 -1.23
CA LEU A 221 7.90 -6.84 -0.68
C LEU A 221 7.18 -6.73 0.68
N SER A 222 6.03 -7.39 0.83
CA SER A 222 5.30 -7.46 2.10
C SER A 222 6.12 -8.14 3.21
N GLU A 223 6.82 -9.23 2.90
CA GLU A 223 7.66 -9.93 3.86
C GLU A 223 8.82 -9.04 4.36
N LYS A 224 9.43 -8.26 3.46
CA LYS A 224 10.49 -7.32 3.83
C LYS A 224 9.99 -6.22 4.76
N TRP A 225 8.79 -5.69 4.53
CA TRP A 225 8.15 -4.75 5.48
C TRP A 225 7.87 -5.39 6.84
N ASN A 226 7.49 -6.67 6.88
CA ASN A 226 7.31 -7.39 8.14
C ASN A 226 8.63 -7.54 8.92
N PHE A 227 9.74 -7.78 8.23
CA PHE A 227 11.07 -7.81 8.83
C PHE A 227 11.44 -6.45 9.42
N ILE A 228 11.26 -5.36 8.65
CA ILE A 228 11.53 -3.98 9.11
C ILE A 228 10.68 -3.61 10.31
N LYS A 229 9.39 -4.00 10.32
CA LYS A 229 8.49 -3.80 11.47
C LYS A 229 9.04 -4.46 12.72
N LYS A 230 9.44 -5.73 12.66
CA LYS A 230 9.98 -6.45 13.84
C LYS A 230 11.26 -5.79 14.34
N LEU A 231 12.17 -5.46 13.42
CA LEU A 231 13.46 -4.86 13.75
C LEU A 231 13.30 -3.45 14.35
N SER A 232 12.42 -2.62 13.79
CA SER A 232 12.16 -1.26 14.28
C SER A 232 11.49 -1.24 15.66
N VAL A 233 10.54 -2.14 15.92
CA VAL A 233 9.92 -2.30 17.25
C VAL A 233 10.96 -2.74 18.28
N ALA A 234 11.78 -3.74 17.94
CA ALA A 234 12.85 -4.20 18.83
C ALA A 234 13.81 -3.05 19.16
N LEU A 235 14.30 -2.33 18.14
CA LEU A 235 15.26 -1.25 18.32
C LEU A 235 14.70 -0.09 19.15
N LYS A 236 13.40 0.23 19.04
CA LYS A 236 12.74 1.27 19.84
C LYS A 236 12.48 0.87 21.30
N LEU A 237 12.46 -0.42 21.63
CA LEU A 237 12.33 -0.90 23.02
C LEU A 237 13.67 -0.89 23.79
N LEU A 238 14.79 -1.07 23.07
CA LEU A 238 16.13 -1.11 23.68
C LEU A 238 16.49 0.13 24.54
N PRO A 239 16.20 1.38 24.12
CA PRO A 239 16.48 2.56 24.92
C PRO A 239 15.84 2.54 26.31
N GLY A 240 14.62 2.01 26.43
CA GLY A 240 13.93 1.91 27.72
C GLY A 240 14.66 0.96 28.68
N ALA A 241 15.12 -0.19 28.18
CA ALA A 241 15.91 -1.13 28.97
C ALA A 241 17.30 -0.55 29.32
N SER A 242 17.91 0.17 28.38
CA SER A 242 19.19 0.85 28.61
C SER A 242 19.09 1.93 29.70
N LEU A 243 17.96 2.62 29.83
CA LEU A 243 17.76 3.65 30.85
C LEU A 243 17.82 3.06 32.26
N LEU A 244 17.23 1.88 32.46
CA LEU A 244 17.32 1.12 33.71
C LEU A 244 18.73 0.60 33.96
N LEU A 245 19.38 0.08 32.91
CA LEU A 245 20.75 -0.44 32.99
C LEU A 245 21.77 0.65 33.35
N MET A 246 21.53 1.90 32.95
CA MET A 246 22.40 3.03 33.23
C MET A 246 22.59 3.28 34.74
N LEU A 247 21.61 2.88 35.57
CA LEU A 247 21.68 2.99 37.03
C LEU A 247 22.68 1.98 37.66
N LEU A 248 22.92 0.86 36.98
CA LEU A 248 23.81 -0.22 37.46
C LEU A 248 25.18 -0.19 36.77
N LEU A 249 25.19 -0.03 35.44
CA LEU A 249 26.35 -0.25 34.57
C LEU A 249 26.39 0.82 33.45
N PRO A 250 26.83 2.06 33.75
CA PRO A 250 26.75 3.18 32.81
C PRO A 250 27.59 2.99 31.53
N LEU A 251 28.75 2.33 31.62
CA LEU A 251 29.58 2.04 30.46
C LEU A 251 28.88 1.09 29.47
N ILE A 252 28.22 0.04 29.98
CA ILE A 252 27.51 -0.92 29.13
C ILE A 252 26.26 -0.27 28.54
N ALA A 253 25.53 0.53 29.33
CA ALA A 253 24.37 1.28 28.85
C ALA A 253 24.73 2.25 27.71
N THR A 254 25.83 3.00 27.83
CA THR A 254 26.28 3.91 26.77
C THR A 254 26.70 3.17 25.49
N LEU A 255 27.42 2.05 25.61
CA LEU A 255 27.73 1.19 24.45
C LEU A 255 26.47 0.65 23.76
N LEU A 256 25.46 0.28 24.54
CA LEU A 256 24.17 -0.18 24.02
C LEU A 256 23.44 0.94 23.26
N GLN A 257 23.45 2.17 23.76
CA GLN A 257 22.86 3.33 23.07
C GLN A 257 23.58 3.62 21.75
N LEU A 258 24.91 3.48 21.69
CA LEU A 258 25.66 3.61 20.43
C LEU A 258 25.26 2.53 19.42
N ALA A 259 25.09 1.27 19.87
CA ALA A 259 24.60 0.21 19.00
C ALA A 259 23.18 0.48 18.48
N VAL A 260 22.31 1.02 19.33
CA VAL A 260 20.95 1.43 18.95
C VAL A 260 20.97 2.56 17.91
N LEU A 261 21.86 3.54 18.08
CA LEU A 261 22.04 4.63 17.13
C LEU A 261 22.42 4.12 15.74
N VAL A 262 23.42 3.22 15.66
CA VAL A 262 23.82 2.59 14.39
C VAL A 262 22.66 1.80 13.79
N GLY A 263 21.94 1.03 14.60
CA GLY A 263 20.74 0.31 14.16
C GLY A 263 19.68 1.24 13.57
N ASN A 264 19.48 2.42 14.14
CA ASN A 264 18.46 3.38 13.67
C ASN A 264 18.84 3.94 12.30
N VAL A 265 20.14 4.19 12.06
CA VAL A 265 20.64 4.60 10.75
C VAL A 265 20.40 3.50 9.72
N VAL A 266 20.75 2.25 10.02
CA VAL A 266 20.53 1.11 9.11
C VAL A 266 19.05 0.95 8.76
N ILE A 267 18.17 0.97 9.78
CA ILE A 267 16.72 0.87 9.56
C ILE A 267 16.21 2.04 8.71
N SER A 268 16.68 3.26 8.96
CA SER A 268 16.27 4.44 8.18
C SER A 268 16.65 4.31 6.71
N VAL A 269 17.86 3.81 6.42
CA VAL A 269 18.31 3.52 5.04
C VAL A 269 17.45 2.42 4.41
N MET A 270 17.16 1.35 5.14
CA MET A 270 16.27 0.29 4.65
C MET A 270 14.89 0.84 4.32
N ILE A 271 14.26 1.58 5.24
CA ILE A 271 12.95 2.20 5.01
C ILE A 271 13.00 3.07 3.75
N LEU A 272 14.02 3.89 3.58
CA LEU A 272 14.17 4.78 2.43
C LEU A 272 14.26 4.01 1.11
N VAL A 273 15.04 2.94 1.05
CA VAL A 273 15.15 2.06 -0.12
C VAL A 273 13.83 1.37 -0.44
N TYR A 274 13.18 0.79 0.56
CA TYR A 274 11.92 0.07 0.36
C TYR A 274 10.77 0.99 0.01
N LEU A 275 10.73 2.19 0.59
CA LEU A 275 9.71 3.19 0.32
C LEU A 275 9.83 3.71 -1.12
N TRP A 276 11.06 3.89 -1.62
CA TRP A 276 11.30 4.19 -3.03
C TRP A 276 10.89 3.03 -3.95
N ARG A 277 11.27 1.79 -3.61
CA ARG A 277 10.91 0.61 -4.41
C ARG A 277 9.39 0.42 -4.48
N THR A 278 8.68 0.58 -3.36
CA THR A 278 7.22 0.55 -3.30
C THR A 278 6.63 1.66 -4.18
N ALA A 279 7.14 2.89 -4.10
CA ALA A 279 6.68 3.99 -4.95
C ALA A 279 6.92 3.74 -6.45
N LYS A 280 8.05 3.12 -6.82
CA LYS A 280 8.36 2.75 -8.20
C LYS A 280 7.40 1.68 -8.74
N TYR A 281 7.16 0.63 -7.96
CA TYR A 281 6.25 -0.46 -8.35
C TYR A 281 4.81 0.04 -8.59
N PHE A 282 4.31 0.92 -7.70
CA PHE A 282 3.03 1.58 -7.92
C PHE A 282 3.04 2.50 -9.16
N GLY A 283 4.18 3.11 -9.50
CA GLY A 283 4.34 3.89 -10.72
C GLY A 283 4.24 3.01 -11.98
N GLU A 284 4.98 1.91 -12.00
CA GLU A 284 4.98 0.95 -13.13
C GLU A 284 3.58 0.36 -13.36
N TYR A 285 2.87 -0.01 -12.29
CA TYR A 285 1.48 -0.45 -12.38
C TYR A 285 0.57 0.60 -13.03
N LEU A 286 0.72 1.89 -12.68
CA LEU A 286 -0.07 2.96 -13.30
C LEU A 286 0.24 3.13 -14.79
N ASP A 287 1.51 3.01 -15.16
CA ASP A 287 1.95 3.14 -16.55
C ASP A 287 1.40 1.99 -17.42
N GLU A 288 1.40 0.75 -16.92
CA GLU A 288 0.84 -0.41 -17.61
C GLU A 288 -0.68 -0.29 -17.79
N ASN A 289 -1.41 0.09 -16.74
CA ASN A 289 -2.87 0.26 -16.82
C ASN A 289 -3.28 1.44 -17.72
N THR A 290 -2.49 2.51 -17.78
CA THR A 290 -2.78 3.64 -18.68
C THR A 290 -2.42 3.34 -20.14
N ALA A 291 -1.47 2.42 -20.39
CA ALA A 291 -1.18 1.91 -21.72
C ALA A 291 -2.31 1.02 -22.23
N GLU A 292 -2.81 0.08 -21.41
CA GLU A 292 -3.95 -0.77 -21.77
C GLU A 292 -5.24 0.01 -22.00
N ALA A 293 -5.47 1.12 -21.29
CA ALA A 293 -6.64 1.96 -21.51
C ALA A 293 -6.62 2.75 -22.83
N LYS A 294 -5.47 2.80 -23.53
CA LYS A 294 -5.31 3.49 -24.83
C LYS A 294 -5.37 2.54 -26.04
N VAL A 295 -5.34 1.24 -25.81
CA VAL A 295 -5.42 0.18 -26.83
C VAL A 295 -6.86 -0.29 -26.96
#